data_AF-A0A223SDH7-F1
#
_entry.id   AF-A0A223SDH7-F1
#
_cell.length_a   1.000
_cell.length_b   1.000
_cell.length_c   1.000
_cell.angle_alpha   90.00
_cell.angle_beta   90.00
_cell.angle_gamma   90.00
#
_symmetry.space_group_name_H-M   'P 1'
#
loop_
_entity.id
_entity.type
_entity.pdbx_description
1 polymer ?
#
loop_
_entity_poly.entity_id
_entity_poly.type
_entity_poly.pdbx_seq_one_letter_code
_entity_poly.pdbx_strand_id
1 'polypeptide(L)'
;MGAGDGSSRRRTDALLTGLREGGWRPRAWAAFAARATAWSAREAARRPQAAAEATALHAAFLCAARDGRGRARAAASWLLAITHLGMLEGRTRLSVADTLTLLRANLPALSDGAWTGPAALATDFLDGRLARRTGTASPFGAYADALADASFWIPYALRHEPDPRWRGALIGAWVLPLAGATAAAFARGRMVDVPRIRGLHPATAVEAAIVARRLRPGFVPGRPGTSRARSCPRSWNPPFPPHSRHCTSTAP
;
A
#
# COMPACT_ATOMS: atom_id res chain seq x y z
N MET A 1 -7.02 -9.63 -30.01
CA MET A 1 -6.23 -10.52 -29.15
C MET A 1 -4.78 -10.08 -29.24
N GLY A 2 -4.28 -9.40 -28.21
CA GLY A 2 -3.06 -8.58 -28.29
C GLY A 2 -1.82 -9.32 -27.77
N ALA A 3 -0.77 -9.35 -28.59
CA ALA A 3 0.51 -10.03 -28.35
C ALA A 3 1.42 -9.39 -27.27
N GLY A 4 0.87 -8.66 -26.30
CA GLY A 4 1.63 -7.87 -25.31
C GLY A 4 1.87 -8.57 -23.96
N ASP A 5 1.00 -9.49 -23.59
CA ASP A 5 0.91 -10.16 -22.28
C ASP A 5 2.06 -11.16 -22.01
N GLY A 6 2.66 -11.71 -23.06
CA GLY A 6 3.72 -12.71 -22.92
C GLY A 6 5.07 -12.18 -22.41
N SER A 7 5.42 -10.90 -22.62
CA SER A 7 6.81 -10.45 -22.37
C SER A 7 7.13 -10.24 -20.89
N SER A 8 6.22 -9.66 -20.12
CA SER A 8 6.40 -9.44 -18.67
C SER A 8 6.33 -10.76 -17.92
N ARG A 9 5.30 -11.56 -18.21
CA ARG A 9 5.10 -12.88 -17.60
C ARG A 9 6.28 -13.81 -17.81
N ARG A 10 6.76 -13.98 -19.06
CA ARG A 10 7.93 -14.82 -19.35
C ARG A 10 9.17 -14.39 -18.58
N ARG A 11 9.38 -13.07 -18.37
CA ARG A 11 10.51 -12.56 -17.60
C ARG A 11 10.38 -12.91 -16.13
N THR A 12 9.21 -12.72 -15.54
CA THR A 12 8.97 -13.12 -14.15
C THR A 12 9.10 -14.63 -13.97
N ASP A 13 8.60 -15.43 -14.91
CA ASP A 13 8.76 -16.89 -14.92
C ASP A 13 10.24 -17.29 -14.95
N ALA A 14 11.05 -16.61 -15.78
CA ALA A 14 12.49 -16.85 -15.83
C ALA A 14 13.21 -16.52 -14.51
N LEU A 15 12.81 -15.46 -13.81
CA LEU A 15 13.36 -15.14 -12.47
C LEU A 15 12.98 -16.20 -11.44
N LEU A 16 11.70 -16.57 -11.39
CA LEU A 16 11.20 -17.56 -10.43
C LEU A 16 11.80 -18.95 -10.71
N THR A 17 11.97 -19.32 -11.98
CA THR A 17 12.61 -20.56 -12.39
C THR A 17 14.07 -20.57 -11.94
N GLY A 18 14.83 -19.50 -12.23
CA GLY A 18 16.22 -19.41 -11.81
C GLY A 18 16.42 -19.39 -10.29
N LEU A 19 15.47 -18.80 -9.53
CA LEU A 19 15.49 -18.85 -8.07
C LEU A 19 15.24 -20.26 -7.54
N ARG A 20 14.30 -20.99 -8.14
CA ARG A 20 14.00 -22.40 -7.82
C ARG A 20 15.16 -23.34 -8.16
N GLU A 21 15.76 -23.19 -9.34
CA GLU A 21 16.95 -23.96 -9.77
C GLU A 21 18.15 -23.72 -8.85
N GLY A 22 18.29 -22.48 -8.34
CA GLY A 22 19.29 -22.12 -7.33
C GLY A 22 19.00 -22.69 -5.92
N GLY A 23 17.94 -23.48 -5.75
CA GLY A 23 17.60 -24.16 -4.50
C GLY A 23 17.33 -23.20 -3.33
N TRP A 24 16.80 -22.00 -3.61
CA TRP A 24 16.49 -20.99 -2.59
C TRP A 24 17.70 -20.50 -1.77
N ARG A 25 18.93 -20.78 -2.22
CA ARG A 25 20.15 -20.36 -1.54
C ARG A 25 20.27 -18.84 -1.50
N PRO A 26 20.94 -18.23 -0.50
CA PRO A 26 21.12 -16.78 -0.42
C PRO A 26 21.71 -16.16 -1.70
N ARG A 27 22.64 -16.85 -2.37
CA ARG A 27 23.21 -16.42 -3.65
C ARG A 27 22.16 -16.37 -4.77
N ALA A 28 21.22 -17.31 -4.81
CA ALA A 28 20.13 -17.32 -5.79
C ALA A 28 19.17 -16.15 -5.54
N TRP A 29 18.86 -15.84 -4.28
CA TRP A 29 18.11 -14.64 -3.90
C TRP A 29 18.80 -13.34 -4.30
N ALA A 30 20.10 -13.20 -4.06
CA ALA A 30 20.87 -12.04 -4.48
C ALA A 30 20.85 -11.88 -6.02
N ALA A 31 21.03 -12.98 -6.76
CA ALA A 31 20.97 -12.98 -8.22
C ALA A 31 19.55 -12.69 -8.75
N PHE A 32 18.50 -13.15 -8.07
CA PHE A 32 17.11 -12.82 -8.36
C PHE A 32 16.87 -11.31 -8.18
N ALA A 33 17.24 -10.76 -7.02
CA ALA A 33 17.05 -9.35 -6.70
C ALA A 33 17.83 -8.44 -7.66
N ALA A 34 19.10 -8.75 -7.93
CA ALA A 34 19.92 -7.97 -8.86
C ALA A 34 19.32 -7.95 -10.28
N ARG A 35 18.85 -9.11 -10.78
CA ARG A 35 18.23 -9.20 -12.10
C ARG A 35 16.89 -8.46 -12.16
N ALA A 36 16.04 -8.64 -11.15
CA ALA A 36 14.77 -7.94 -11.03
C ALA A 36 14.97 -6.42 -11.02
N THR A 37 15.86 -5.91 -10.16
CA THR A 37 16.19 -4.48 -10.08
C THR A 37 16.75 -3.95 -11.40
N ALA A 38 17.69 -4.65 -12.03
CA ALA A 38 18.26 -4.23 -13.30
C ALA A 38 17.21 -4.20 -14.43
N TRP A 39 16.21 -5.08 -14.40
CA TRP A 39 15.09 -5.04 -15.34
C TRP A 39 14.14 -3.89 -15.06
N SER A 40 13.72 -3.70 -13.82
CA SER A 40 12.90 -2.56 -13.41
C SER A 40 13.54 -1.23 -13.81
N ALA A 41 14.86 -1.07 -13.58
CA ALA A 41 15.61 0.13 -13.96
C ALA A 41 15.60 0.34 -15.50
N ARG A 42 15.83 -0.71 -16.29
CA ARG A 42 15.77 -0.64 -17.76
C ARG A 42 14.38 -0.31 -18.28
N GLU A 43 13.34 -0.88 -17.69
CA GLU A 43 11.95 -0.63 -18.09
C GLU A 43 11.50 0.80 -17.74
N ALA A 44 11.96 1.33 -16.60
CA ALA A 44 11.76 2.73 -16.24
C ALA A 44 12.51 3.67 -17.21
N ALA A 45 13.76 3.38 -17.53
CA ALA A 45 14.56 4.15 -18.49
C ALA A 45 13.95 4.17 -19.91
N ARG A 46 13.29 3.08 -20.31
CA ARG A 46 12.54 3.00 -21.59
C ARG A 46 11.24 3.81 -21.60
N ARG A 47 10.76 4.27 -20.44
CA ARG A 47 9.51 5.02 -20.28
C ARG A 47 9.76 6.32 -19.49
N PRO A 48 10.61 7.21 -20.02
CA PRO A 48 11.02 8.42 -19.30
C PRO A 48 9.81 9.29 -18.94
N GLN A 49 8.80 9.35 -19.81
CA GLN A 49 7.60 10.14 -19.55
C GLN A 49 6.76 9.57 -18.40
N ALA A 50 6.39 8.29 -18.41
CA ALA A 50 5.65 7.68 -17.30
C ALA A 50 6.44 7.75 -15.98
N ALA A 51 7.77 7.61 -16.03
CA ALA A 51 8.64 7.78 -14.86
C ALA A 51 8.60 9.22 -14.33
N ALA A 52 8.62 10.23 -15.21
CA ALA A 52 8.50 11.63 -14.84
C ALA A 52 7.11 11.94 -14.25
N GLU A 53 6.03 11.46 -14.86
CA GLU A 53 4.65 11.60 -14.37
C GLU A 53 4.49 10.98 -12.97
N ALA A 54 4.95 9.74 -12.78
CA ALA A 54 4.94 9.08 -11.48
C ALA A 54 5.79 9.84 -10.45
N THR A 55 6.96 10.34 -10.84
CA THR A 55 7.85 11.08 -9.93
C THR A 55 7.24 12.41 -9.52
N ALA A 56 6.70 13.18 -10.47
CA ALA A 56 6.05 14.45 -10.20
C ALA A 56 4.85 14.28 -9.25
N LEU A 57 4.02 13.26 -9.50
CA LEU A 57 2.89 12.92 -8.63
C LEU A 57 3.33 12.65 -7.19
N HIS A 58 4.32 11.78 -6.99
CA HIS A 58 4.79 11.42 -5.66
C HIS A 58 5.58 12.54 -4.98
N ALA A 59 6.29 13.38 -5.74
CA ALA A 59 6.94 14.58 -5.21
C ALA A 59 5.89 15.55 -4.63
N ALA A 60 4.75 15.73 -5.30
CA ALA A 60 3.64 16.53 -4.77
C ALA A 60 3.13 15.96 -3.43
N PHE A 61 2.95 14.64 -3.31
CA PHE A 61 2.57 14.00 -2.06
C PHE A 61 3.65 14.11 -0.97
N LEU A 62 4.93 13.97 -1.31
CA LEU A 62 6.04 14.13 -0.38
C LEU A 62 6.06 15.55 0.22
N CYS A 63 5.82 16.57 -0.62
CA CYS A 63 5.73 17.96 -0.19
C CYS A 63 4.47 18.23 0.66
N ALA A 64 3.34 17.64 0.29
CA ALA A 64 2.06 17.85 0.99
C ALA A 64 1.92 17.02 2.29
N ALA A 65 2.73 15.98 2.48
CA ALA A 65 2.71 15.14 3.67
C ALA A 65 3.09 15.92 4.93
N ARG A 66 2.22 15.85 5.95
CA ARG A 66 2.35 16.60 7.21
C ARG A 66 3.32 15.98 8.21
N ASP A 67 3.62 14.69 8.07
CA ASP A 67 4.48 13.95 8.99
C ASP A 67 5.44 12.99 8.26
N GLY A 68 6.40 12.44 9.01
CA GLY A 68 7.39 11.51 8.47
C GLY A 68 6.78 10.19 7.97
N ARG A 69 5.63 9.77 8.50
CA ARG A 69 4.96 8.52 8.06
C ARG A 69 4.30 8.71 6.71
N GLY A 70 3.67 9.85 6.47
CA GLY A 70 3.12 10.24 5.16
C GLY A 70 4.22 10.33 4.10
N ARG A 71 5.38 10.91 4.43
CA ARG A 71 6.54 10.96 3.53
C ARG A 71 7.08 9.57 3.21
N ALA A 72 7.27 8.72 4.22
CA ALA A 72 7.72 7.34 4.01
C ALA A 72 6.75 6.54 3.13
N ARG A 73 5.44 6.73 3.32
CA ARG A 73 4.41 6.11 2.46
C ARG A 73 4.51 6.60 1.01
N ALA A 74 4.63 7.91 0.79
CA ALA A 74 4.78 8.47 -0.55
C ALA A 74 6.05 7.95 -1.25
N ALA A 75 7.16 7.85 -0.53
CA ALA A 75 8.40 7.25 -1.05
C ALA A 75 8.24 5.76 -1.39
N ALA A 76 7.56 4.98 -0.54
CA ALA A 76 7.29 3.57 -0.80
C ALA A 76 6.37 3.38 -2.02
N SER A 77 5.31 4.18 -2.12
CA SER A 77 4.41 4.19 -3.28
C SER A 77 5.16 4.57 -4.57
N TRP A 78 6.05 5.56 -4.50
CA TRP A 78 6.90 5.96 -5.63
C TRP A 78 7.79 4.81 -6.10
N LEU A 79 8.49 4.16 -5.16
CA LEU A 79 9.37 3.05 -5.47
C LEU A 79 8.61 1.90 -6.11
N LEU A 80 7.42 1.57 -5.60
CA LEU A 80 6.54 0.56 -6.18
C LEU A 80 6.12 0.95 -7.61
N ALA A 81 5.68 2.18 -7.84
CA ALA A 81 5.29 2.64 -9.17
C ALA A 81 6.46 2.56 -10.17
N ILE A 82 7.64 3.10 -9.82
CA ILE A 82 8.82 3.11 -10.68
C ILE A 82 9.29 1.69 -11.02
N THR A 83 9.35 0.80 -10.03
CA THR A 83 9.81 -0.59 -10.26
C THR A 83 8.86 -1.41 -11.13
N HIS A 84 7.61 -0.97 -11.27
CA HIS A 84 6.54 -1.67 -11.98
C HIS A 84 6.18 -1.06 -13.34
N LEU A 85 6.83 0.04 -13.78
CA LEU A 85 6.55 0.68 -15.07
C LEU A 85 6.66 -0.26 -16.28
N GLY A 86 7.41 -1.36 -16.18
CA GLY A 86 7.47 -2.40 -17.21
C GLY A 86 6.12 -3.06 -17.51
N MET A 87 5.15 -2.95 -16.60
CA MET A 87 3.78 -3.45 -16.77
C MET A 87 2.84 -2.48 -17.50
N LEU A 88 3.33 -1.30 -17.89
CA LEU A 88 2.60 -0.39 -18.78
C LEU A 88 2.53 -0.92 -20.23
N GLU A 89 3.23 -2.03 -20.51
CA GLU A 89 3.31 -2.66 -21.82
C GLU A 89 3.79 -1.68 -22.90
N GLY A 90 3.02 -1.45 -23.95
CA GLY A 90 3.35 -0.52 -25.03
C GLY A 90 3.15 0.96 -24.67
N ARG A 91 2.61 1.28 -23.50
CA ARG A 91 2.31 2.67 -23.12
C ARG A 91 3.55 3.38 -22.57
N THR A 92 3.73 4.63 -22.99
CA THR A 92 4.82 5.51 -22.56
C THR A 92 4.40 6.50 -21.46
N ARG A 93 3.09 6.60 -21.17
CA ARG A 93 2.45 7.51 -20.21
C ARG A 93 1.55 6.74 -19.25
N LEU A 94 1.29 7.32 -18.09
CA LEU A 94 0.24 6.86 -17.18
C LEU A 94 -1.13 7.24 -17.77
N SER A 95 -2.10 6.33 -17.70
CA SER A 95 -3.48 6.72 -17.98
C SER A 95 -4.08 7.49 -16.81
N VAL A 96 -5.19 8.18 -17.05
CA VAL A 96 -5.94 8.86 -15.98
C VAL A 96 -6.37 7.87 -14.89
N ALA A 97 -6.74 6.63 -15.26
CA ALA A 97 -7.06 5.58 -14.29
C ALA A 97 -5.84 5.24 -13.42
N ASP A 98 -4.66 5.02 -14.03
CA ASP A 98 -3.43 4.75 -13.28
C ASP A 98 -3.09 5.90 -12.31
N THR A 99 -3.28 7.15 -12.73
CA THR A 99 -3.08 8.34 -11.89
C THR A 99 -4.06 8.37 -10.71
N LEU A 100 -5.35 8.06 -10.93
CA LEU A 100 -6.35 7.99 -9.87
C LEU A 100 -6.02 6.92 -8.83
N THR A 101 -5.58 5.74 -9.27
CA THR A 101 -5.13 4.66 -8.40
C THR A 101 -3.92 5.10 -7.55
N LEU A 102 -2.93 5.76 -8.15
CA LEU A 102 -1.76 6.27 -7.42
C LEU A 102 -2.12 7.42 -6.46
N LEU A 103 -3.07 8.29 -6.82
CA LEU A 103 -3.60 9.31 -5.92
C LEU A 103 -4.27 8.67 -4.70
N ARG A 104 -5.08 7.64 -4.93
CA ARG A 104 -5.79 6.86 -3.90
C ARG A 104 -4.83 6.20 -2.91
N ALA A 105 -3.77 5.55 -3.39
CA ALA A 105 -2.73 4.94 -2.57
C ALA A 105 -2.05 5.93 -1.61
N ASN A 106 -1.95 7.20 -2.00
CA ASN A 106 -1.28 8.26 -1.24
C ASN A 106 -2.24 9.15 -0.44
N LEU A 107 -3.56 8.98 -0.58
CA LEU A 107 -4.56 9.74 0.16
C LEU A 107 -4.31 9.79 1.69
N PRO A 108 -3.90 8.68 2.34
CA PRO A 108 -3.60 8.68 3.77
C PRO A 108 -2.36 9.49 4.18
N ALA A 109 -1.54 9.93 3.22
CA ALA A 109 -0.44 10.87 3.50
C ALA A 109 -0.94 12.32 3.64
N LEU A 110 -2.11 12.63 3.10
CA LEU A 110 -2.70 13.98 3.12
C LEU A 110 -3.70 14.16 4.27
N SER A 111 -4.54 13.16 4.53
CA SER A 111 -5.63 13.27 5.50
C SER A 111 -6.04 11.91 6.07
N ASP A 112 -6.34 11.86 7.37
CA ASP A 112 -6.94 10.71 8.07
C ASP A 112 -8.37 11.03 8.57
N GLY A 113 -9.04 11.97 7.91
CA GLY A 113 -10.37 12.46 8.28
C GLY A 113 -11.50 11.49 7.96
N ALA A 114 -12.72 11.83 8.39
CA ALA A 114 -13.92 11.03 8.12
C ALA A 114 -14.19 10.83 6.62
N TRP A 115 -13.81 11.80 5.79
CA TRP A 115 -13.98 11.78 4.34
C TRP A 115 -12.95 10.92 3.59
N THR A 116 -11.84 10.54 4.23
CA THR A 116 -10.75 9.81 3.57
C THR A 116 -11.23 8.44 3.04
N GLY A 117 -12.04 7.71 3.81
CA GLY A 117 -12.61 6.42 3.39
C GLY A 117 -13.57 6.55 2.19
N PRO A 118 -14.62 7.39 2.27
CA PRO A 118 -15.52 7.65 1.14
C PRO A 118 -14.80 8.14 -0.12
N ALA A 119 -13.82 9.03 0.01
CA ALA A 119 -13.05 9.52 -1.13
C ALA A 119 -12.24 8.39 -1.80
N ALA A 120 -11.62 7.49 -1.02
CA ALA A 120 -10.92 6.34 -1.56
C ALA A 120 -11.86 5.36 -2.30
N LEU A 121 -13.04 5.08 -1.74
CA LEU A 121 -14.04 4.22 -2.40
C LEU A 121 -14.55 4.86 -3.71
N ALA A 122 -14.74 6.19 -3.72
CA ALA A 122 -15.16 6.91 -4.90
C ALA A 122 -14.09 6.87 -6.00
N THR A 123 -12.81 7.07 -5.66
CA THR A 123 -11.72 7.03 -6.64
C THR A 123 -11.47 5.64 -7.20
N ASP A 124 -11.62 4.58 -6.38
CA ASP A 124 -11.59 3.17 -6.80
C ASP A 124 -12.69 2.86 -7.83
N PHE A 125 -13.93 3.27 -7.56
CA PHE A 125 -15.00 3.07 -8.52
C PHE A 125 -14.76 3.83 -9.84
N LEU A 126 -14.26 5.07 -9.74
CA LEU A 126 -14.01 5.92 -10.90
C LEU A 126 -12.87 5.41 -11.77
N ASP A 127 -11.76 4.96 -11.18
CA ASP A 127 -10.61 4.47 -11.94
C ASP A 127 -10.95 3.19 -12.73
N GLY A 128 -11.67 2.24 -12.12
CA GLY A 128 -12.08 1.01 -12.77
C GLY A 128 -13.12 1.25 -13.86
N ARG A 129 -14.08 2.16 -13.61
CA ARG A 129 -15.07 2.57 -14.63
C ARG A 129 -14.38 3.29 -15.80
N LEU A 130 -13.43 4.16 -15.51
CA LEU A 130 -12.70 4.90 -16.54
C LEU A 130 -11.86 3.94 -17.38
N ALA A 131 -11.05 3.08 -16.75
CA ALA A 131 -10.22 2.10 -17.44
C ALA A 131 -11.00 1.19 -18.40
N ARG A 132 -12.21 0.77 -18.01
CA ARG A 132 -13.11 -0.03 -18.86
C ARG A 132 -13.69 0.79 -20.01
N ARG A 133 -14.11 2.03 -19.75
CA ARG A 133 -14.71 2.91 -20.76
C ARG A 133 -13.71 3.38 -21.81
N THR A 134 -12.49 3.67 -21.40
CA THR A 134 -11.43 4.17 -22.29
C THR A 134 -10.57 3.06 -22.88
N GLY A 135 -10.80 1.80 -22.51
CA GLY A 135 -9.98 0.67 -22.94
C GLY A 135 -8.52 0.75 -22.46
N THR A 136 -8.26 1.44 -21.35
CA THR A 136 -6.90 1.66 -20.81
C THR A 136 -6.56 0.71 -19.65
N ALA A 137 -7.34 -0.34 -19.45
CA ALA A 137 -7.01 -1.40 -18.50
C ALA A 137 -5.65 -2.03 -18.86
N SER A 138 -4.77 -2.16 -17.87
CA SER A 138 -3.42 -2.71 -18.07
C SER A 138 -3.00 -3.59 -16.88
N PRO A 139 -1.97 -4.44 -17.04
CA PRO A 139 -1.40 -5.16 -15.91
C PRO A 139 -0.83 -4.23 -14.84
N PHE A 140 -0.26 -3.08 -15.24
CA PHE A 140 0.19 -2.05 -14.29
C PHE A 140 -0.95 -1.57 -13.41
N GLY A 141 -2.05 -1.11 -14.02
CA GLY A 141 -3.22 -0.61 -13.30
C GLY A 141 -3.80 -1.66 -12.37
N ALA A 142 -3.98 -2.90 -12.84
CA ALA A 142 -4.52 -3.99 -12.03
C ALA A 142 -3.65 -4.33 -10.80
N TYR A 143 -2.33 -4.24 -10.92
CA TYR A 143 -1.42 -4.49 -9.79
C TYR A 143 -1.32 -3.27 -8.86
N ALA A 144 -1.26 -2.07 -9.42
CA ALA A 144 -1.27 -0.82 -8.67
C ALA A 144 -2.56 -0.68 -7.85
N ASP A 145 -3.70 -1.13 -8.39
CA ASP A 145 -5.01 -1.13 -7.74
C ASP A 145 -5.01 -1.99 -6.47
N ALA A 146 -4.61 -3.26 -6.60
CA ALA A 146 -4.50 -4.16 -5.46
C ALA A 146 -3.50 -3.67 -4.39
N LEU A 147 -2.42 -3.00 -4.79
CA LEU A 147 -1.47 -2.38 -3.85
C LEU A 147 -2.04 -1.13 -3.21
N ALA A 148 -2.73 -0.27 -3.98
CA ALA A 148 -3.40 0.92 -3.48
C ALA A 148 -4.42 0.54 -2.41
N ASP A 149 -5.25 -0.46 -2.71
CA ASP A 149 -6.19 -1.06 -1.79
C ASP A 149 -5.53 -1.52 -0.50
N ALA A 150 -4.53 -2.40 -0.58
CA ALA A 150 -3.88 -2.94 0.61
C ALA A 150 -3.21 -1.83 1.43
N SER A 151 -2.53 -0.88 0.76
CA SER A 151 -1.82 0.22 1.41
C SER A 151 -2.74 1.24 2.09
N PHE A 152 -3.97 1.37 1.59
CA PHE A 152 -5.00 2.24 2.13
C PHE A 152 -5.82 1.51 3.21
N TRP A 153 -6.46 0.40 2.84
CA TRP A 153 -7.48 -0.26 3.66
C TRP A 153 -6.90 -1.00 4.86
N ILE A 154 -5.68 -1.56 4.78
CA ILE A 154 -5.07 -2.23 5.95
C ILE A 154 -4.82 -1.20 7.07
N PRO A 155 -4.07 -0.09 6.85
CA PRO A 155 -3.93 0.94 7.88
C PRO A 155 -5.25 1.57 8.30
N TYR A 156 -6.19 1.75 7.36
CA TYR A 156 -7.51 2.30 7.67
C TYR A 156 -8.29 1.39 8.64
N ALA A 157 -8.38 0.10 8.34
CA ALA A 157 -9.03 -0.89 9.20
C ALA A 157 -8.35 -1.00 10.57
N LEU A 158 -7.01 -1.00 10.62
CA LEU A 158 -6.25 -1.03 11.88
C LEU A 158 -6.58 0.15 12.80
N ARG A 159 -6.85 1.33 12.24
CA ARG A 159 -7.16 2.55 13.00
C ARG A 159 -8.63 2.70 13.34
N HIS A 160 -9.50 2.33 12.41
CA HIS A 160 -10.91 2.73 12.45
C HIS A 160 -11.88 1.59 12.77
N GLU A 161 -11.47 0.31 12.68
CA GLU A 161 -12.33 -0.82 13.09
C GLU A 161 -12.00 -1.26 14.54
N PRO A 162 -12.93 -1.06 15.50
CA PRO A 162 -12.70 -1.41 16.89
C PRO A 162 -12.74 -2.92 17.16
N ASP A 163 -13.46 -3.71 16.35
CA ASP A 163 -13.56 -5.16 16.57
C ASP A 163 -12.33 -5.88 15.98
N PRO A 164 -11.52 -6.57 16.82
CA PRO A 164 -10.33 -7.28 16.36
C PRO A 164 -10.64 -8.43 15.39
N ARG A 165 -11.82 -9.04 15.47
CA ARG A 165 -12.23 -10.11 14.55
C ARG A 165 -12.49 -9.55 13.16
N TRP A 166 -13.22 -8.44 13.08
CA TRP A 166 -13.43 -7.73 11.82
C TRP A 166 -12.12 -7.23 11.24
N ARG A 167 -11.27 -6.59 12.04
CA ARG A 167 -9.94 -6.17 11.62
C ARG A 167 -9.11 -7.33 11.04
N GLY A 168 -9.12 -8.49 11.70
CA GLY A 168 -8.44 -9.69 11.22
C GLY A 168 -9.01 -10.20 9.89
N ALA A 169 -10.34 -10.27 9.77
CA ALA A 169 -11.01 -10.69 8.53
C ALA A 169 -10.69 -9.72 7.37
N LEU A 170 -10.72 -8.41 7.63
CA LEU A 170 -10.40 -7.36 6.68
C LEU A 170 -8.96 -7.47 6.15
N ILE A 171 -7.99 -7.62 7.06
CA ILE A 171 -6.58 -7.80 6.66
C ILE A 171 -6.41 -9.12 5.90
N GLY A 172 -7.05 -10.20 6.38
CA GLY A 172 -7.01 -11.51 5.76
C GLY A 172 -7.55 -11.50 4.32
N ALA A 173 -8.62 -10.74 4.05
CA ALA A 173 -9.22 -10.63 2.71
C ALA A 173 -8.24 -10.10 1.66
N TRP A 174 -7.26 -9.28 2.05
CA TRP A 174 -6.22 -8.74 1.17
C TRP A 174 -4.95 -9.58 1.16
N VAL A 175 -4.47 -9.95 2.35
CA VAL A 175 -3.18 -10.61 2.52
C VAL A 175 -3.22 -12.06 2.06
N LEU A 176 -4.31 -12.80 2.34
CA LEU A 176 -4.36 -14.24 2.03
C LEU A 176 -4.30 -14.53 0.52
N PRO A 177 -5.06 -13.86 -0.36
CA PRO A 177 -4.95 -14.11 -1.80
C PRO A 177 -3.57 -13.77 -2.35
N LEU A 178 -2.99 -12.63 -1.92
CA LEU A 178 -1.66 -12.20 -2.35
C LEU A 178 -0.57 -13.17 -1.87
N ALA A 179 -0.61 -13.54 -0.60
CA ALA A 179 0.35 -14.48 0.00
C ALA A 179 0.22 -15.86 -0.64
N GLY A 180 -0.99 -16.35 -0.87
CA GLY A 180 -1.25 -17.62 -1.54
C GLY A 180 -0.73 -17.64 -2.98
N ALA A 181 -1.02 -16.60 -3.76
CA ALA A 181 -0.52 -16.45 -5.13
C ALA A 181 1.01 -16.38 -5.17
N THR A 182 1.60 -15.60 -4.27
CA THR A 182 3.06 -15.44 -4.16
C THR A 182 3.73 -16.75 -3.77
N ALA A 183 3.24 -17.43 -2.73
CA ALA A 183 3.76 -18.72 -2.29
C ALA A 183 3.64 -19.78 -3.39
N ALA A 184 2.50 -19.85 -4.09
CA ALA A 184 2.30 -20.76 -5.20
C ALA A 184 3.25 -20.44 -6.37
N ALA A 185 3.50 -19.16 -6.65
CA ALA A 185 4.41 -18.74 -7.71
C ALA A 185 5.87 -19.13 -7.41
N PHE A 186 6.32 -18.91 -6.19
CA PHE A 186 7.64 -19.36 -5.73
C PHE A 186 7.74 -20.88 -5.76
N ALA A 187 6.80 -21.60 -5.15
CA ALA A 187 6.81 -23.06 -5.12
C ALA A 187 6.87 -23.68 -6.53
N ARG A 188 6.15 -23.09 -7.50
CA ARG A 188 6.12 -23.57 -8.88
C ARG A 188 7.28 -23.06 -9.73
N GLY A 189 8.03 -22.05 -9.29
CA GLY A 189 9.04 -21.38 -10.09
C GLY A 189 8.47 -20.61 -11.29
N ARG A 190 7.18 -20.24 -11.25
CA ARG A 190 6.49 -19.51 -12.32
C ARG A 190 5.26 -18.79 -11.78
N MET A 191 4.86 -17.69 -12.41
CA MET A 191 3.64 -16.96 -12.08
C MET A 191 2.42 -17.87 -12.16
N VAL A 192 1.59 -17.79 -11.14
CA VAL A 192 0.29 -18.47 -11.10
C VAL A 192 -0.79 -17.49 -11.51
N ASP A 193 -1.64 -17.91 -12.43
CA ASP A 193 -2.86 -17.15 -12.73
C ASP A 193 -3.78 -17.22 -11.52
N VAL A 194 -4.00 -16.08 -10.89
CA VAL A 194 -5.00 -15.96 -9.85
C VAL A 194 -6.36 -15.91 -10.55
N PRO A 195 -7.29 -16.83 -10.25
CA PRO A 195 -8.61 -16.80 -10.86
C PRO A 195 -9.27 -15.46 -10.54
N ARG A 196 -9.47 -14.65 -11.58
CA ARG A 196 -10.20 -13.38 -11.45
C ARG A 196 -11.68 -13.71 -11.40
N ILE A 197 -12.27 -13.64 -10.20
CA ILE A 197 -13.72 -13.74 -10.04
C ILE A 197 -14.32 -12.56 -10.79
N ARG A 198 -15.01 -12.84 -11.90
CA ARG A 198 -15.72 -11.82 -12.67
C ARG A 198 -16.94 -11.40 -11.87
N GLY A 199 -16.92 -10.21 -11.28
CA GLY A 199 -18.04 -9.67 -10.52
C GLY A 199 -17.59 -8.87 -9.31
N LEU A 200 -18.27 -9.08 -8.19
CA LEU A 200 -18.02 -8.37 -6.95
C LEU A 200 -16.68 -8.82 -6.34
N HIS A 201 -15.69 -7.94 -6.35
CA HIS A 201 -14.43 -8.22 -5.66
C HIS A 201 -14.74 -8.32 -4.16
N PRO A 202 -14.32 -9.39 -3.45
CA PRO A 202 -14.60 -9.54 -2.01
C PRO A 202 -14.17 -8.31 -1.20
N ALA A 203 -13.09 -7.68 -1.64
CA ALA A 203 -12.62 -6.38 -1.21
C ALA A 203 -13.71 -5.29 -1.23
N THR A 204 -14.37 -5.06 -2.36
CA THR A 204 -15.36 -3.99 -2.50
C THR A 204 -16.51 -4.13 -1.50
N ALA A 205 -16.97 -5.37 -1.24
CA ALA A 205 -17.99 -5.62 -0.21
C ALA A 205 -17.48 -5.25 1.19
N VAL A 206 -16.24 -5.64 1.48
CA VAL A 206 -15.53 -5.32 2.72
C VAL A 206 -15.37 -3.81 2.90
N GLU A 207 -14.97 -3.08 1.86
CA GLU A 207 -14.78 -1.63 1.88
C GLU A 207 -16.10 -0.89 2.09
N ALA A 208 -17.14 -1.30 1.35
CA ALA A 208 -18.48 -0.77 1.51
C ALA A 208 -18.99 -1.01 2.94
N ALA A 209 -18.74 -2.19 3.52
CA ALA A 209 -19.11 -2.50 4.90
C ALA A 209 -18.38 -1.62 5.92
N ILE A 210 -17.08 -1.36 5.74
CA ILE A 210 -16.31 -0.44 6.61
C ILE A 210 -16.89 0.97 6.55
N VAL A 211 -17.10 1.50 5.33
CA VAL A 211 -17.63 2.85 5.14
C VAL A 211 -19.04 2.96 5.72
N ALA A 212 -19.91 1.99 5.46
CA ALA A 212 -21.26 1.96 5.99
C ALA A 212 -21.28 1.93 7.53
N ARG A 213 -20.42 1.12 8.16
CA ARG A 213 -20.31 1.06 9.63
C ARG A 213 -19.87 2.39 10.24
N ARG A 214 -18.95 3.10 9.59
CA ARG A 214 -18.48 4.41 10.06
C ARG A 214 -19.54 5.50 9.93
N LEU A 215 -20.39 5.43 8.92
CA LEU A 215 -21.45 6.42 8.68
C LEU A 215 -22.71 6.17 9.53
N ARG A 216 -22.78 5.08 10.30
CA ARG A 216 -23.93 4.80 11.16
C ARG A 216 -24.04 5.83 12.30
N PRO A 217 -25.21 6.46 12.49
CA PRO A 217 -25.46 7.32 13.66
C PRO A 217 -25.17 6.55 14.95
N GLY A 218 -24.42 7.17 15.87
CA GLY A 218 -24.03 6.55 17.13
C GLY A 218 -22.73 5.74 17.09
N PHE A 219 -22.03 5.66 15.94
CA PHE A 219 -20.64 5.22 15.94
C PHE A 219 -19.78 6.26 16.67
N VAL A 220 -19.51 6.05 17.95
CA VAL A 220 -18.50 6.78 18.69
C VAL A 220 -17.17 6.12 18.37
N PRO A 221 -16.24 6.78 17.65
CA PRO A 221 -14.91 6.23 17.45
C PRO A 221 -14.37 5.89 18.83
N GLY A 222 -14.06 4.60 19.07
CA GLY A 222 -13.47 4.20 20.33
C GLY A 222 -12.26 5.09 20.54
N ARG A 223 -12.33 6.00 21.53
CA ARG A 223 -11.24 6.92 21.85
C ARG A 223 -9.99 6.03 21.88
N PRO A 224 -9.00 6.25 20.99
CA PRO A 224 -7.83 5.39 20.89
C PRO A 224 -7.32 5.26 22.29
N GLY A 225 -7.43 4.03 22.83
CA GLY A 225 -7.48 3.81 24.26
C GLY A 225 -6.46 4.73 24.90
N THR A 226 -6.93 5.68 25.70
CA THR A 226 -6.13 6.16 26.82
C THR A 226 -5.79 4.86 27.51
N SER A 227 -4.66 4.28 27.11
CA SER A 227 -4.16 3.02 27.60
C SER A 227 -4.31 3.22 29.06
N ARG A 228 -5.26 2.48 29.66
CA ARG A 228 -5.60 2.51 31.08
C ARG A 228 -4.30 2.92 31.70
N ALA A 229 -4.23 4.16 32.21
CA ALA A 229 -3.08 4.60 32.96
C ALA A 229 -2.89 3.41 33.87
N ARG A 230 -1.86 2.59 33.58
CA ARG A 230 -1.58 1.40 34.36
C ARG A 230 -1.51 2.06 35.70
N SER A 231 -2.51 1.78 36.52
CA SER A 231 -2.69 2.36 37.82
C SER A 231 -1.31 2.19 38.37
N CYS A 232 -0.52 3.27 38.42
CA CYS A 232 0.79 3.21 39.01
C CYS A 232 0.43 2.66 40.38
N PRO A 233 0.92 1.46 40.77
CA PRO A 233 0.71 1.03 42.13
C PRO A 233 1.19 2.22 42.96
N ARG A 234 0.22 2.82 43.65
CA ARG A 234 0.34 4.07 44.37
C ARG A 234 1.15 3.70 45.61
N SER A 235 2.46 3.50 45.45
CA SER A 235 3.46 3.29 46.50
C SER A 235 4.76 2.75 45.88
N TRP A 236 5.57 3.66 45.33
CA TRP A 236 7.01 3.55 45.54
C TRP A 236 7.47 4.91 46.03
N ASN A 237 7.48 5.06 47.35
CA ASN A 237 8.20 6.12 48.04
C ASN A 237 9.68 5.74 48.01
N PRO A 238 10.54 6.39 47.21
CA PRO A 238 11.97 6.31 47.46
C PRO A 238 12.28 7.05 48.78
N PRO A 239 13.08 6.48 49.68
CA PRO A 239 13.55 7.16 50.88
C PRO A 239 14.75 8.03 50.49
N PHE A 240 14.52 9.23 49.96
CA PHE A 240 15.60 10.22 49.84
C PHE A 240 15.14 11.60 50.35
N PRO A 241 15.98 12.28 51.15
CA PRO A 241 15.62 13.52 51.80
C PRO A 241 15.62 14.71 50.82
N PRO A 242 14.85 15.76 51.11
CA PRO A 242 14.80 16.96 50.27
C PRO A 242 16.10 17.75 50.44
N HIS A 243 16.94 17.79 49.40
CA HIS A 243 17.96 18.82 49.29
C HIS A 243 17.31 20.11 48.78
N SER A 244 17.10 21.02 49.73
CA SER A 244 16.81 22.44 49.53
C SER A 244 17.77 23.07 48.52
N ARG A 245 17.26 23.51 47.36
CA ARG A 245 17.96 24.48 46.51
C ARG A 245 17.31 25.84 46.69
N HIS A 246 18.11 26.76 47.18
CA HIS A 246 17.83 28.17 47.33
C HIS A 246 17.40 28.80 46.00
N CYS A 247 16.27 29.50 46.03
CA CYS A 247 15.97 30.58 45.10
C CYS A 247 16.87 31.76 45.44
N THR A 248 17.85 32.07 44.58
CA THR A 248 18.46 33.41 44.55
C THR A 248 17.82 34.20 43.41
N SER A 249 16.93 35.09 43.80
CA SER A 249 16.48 36.23 43.03
C SER A 249 17.57 37.29 43.08
N THR A 250 18.10 37.68 41.92
CA THR A 250 18.72 39.00 41.74
C THR A 250 18.48 39.45 40.31
N ALA A 251 17.59 40.44 40.18
CA ALA A 251 17.59 41.43 39.11
C ALA A 251 18.81 42.36 39.27
N PRO A 252 19.22 43.03 38.19
CA PRO A 252 18.75 44.40 37.98
C PRO A 252 17.98 44.61 36.66
#